data_AF-A0A9Q3UI40-F1
#
_entry.id   AF-A0A9Q3UI40-F1
#
_cell.length_a   1.000
_cell.length_b   1.000
_cell.length_c   1.000
_cell.angle_alpha   90.00
_cell.angle_beta   90.00
_cell.angle_gamma   90.00
#
_symmetry.space_group_name_H-M   'P 1'
#
loop_
_entity.id
_entity.type
_entity.pdbx_description
1 polymer ?
#
loop_
_entity_poly.entity_id
_entity_poly.type
_entity_poly.pdbx_seq_one_letter_code
_entity_poly.pdbx_strand_id
1 'polypeptide(L)'
;MSLKDKLKHFIFELTTAPKEQRSREYDQLDPKIAPLVAALNQLPTVNTIASCQGHAFGRIEPPYVYFHADPKLATQLNILLRQYYEERLLLHSWELTAMFNGQETLCWTLSSPYYNQRFATTGFYCLGWHRGRVDQDLKVLIDLISIKND
;
A
#
# COMPACT_ATOMS: atom_id res chain seq x y z
N MET A 1 8.42 13.95 10.77
CA MET A 1 9.81 13.51 10.53
C MET A 1 10.74 14.71 10.50
N SER A 2 11.89 14.60 11.18
CA SER A 2 12.97 15.58 11.09
C SER A 2 13.65 15.52 9.72
N LEU A 3 14.34 16.60 9.33
CA LEU A 3 15.13 16.68 8.10
C LEU A 3 16.22 15.60 8.07
N LYS A 4 16.77 15.26 9.26
CA LYS A 4 17.73 14.16 9.44
C LYS A 4 17.10 12.78 9.13
N ASP A 5 15.84 12.57 9.50
CA ASP A 5 15.15 11.30 9.27
C ASP A 5 14.82 11.12 7.78
N LYS A 6 14.41 12.20 7.11
CA LYS A 6 14.19 12.20 5.66
C LYS A 6 15.45 11.84 4.90
N LEU A 7 16.58 12.43 5.29
CA LEU A 7 17.87 12.15 4.65
C LEU A 7 18.31 10.71 4.89
N LYS A 8 18.20 10.20 6.12
CA LYS A 8 18.50 8.78 6.43
C LYS A 8 17.65 7.83 5.61
N HIS A 9 16.33 8.07 5.54
CA HIS A 9 15.42 7.26 4.74
C HIS A 9 15.77 7.31 3.26
N PHE A 10 16.04 8.50 2.72
CA PHE A 10 16.42 8.66 1.32
C PHE A 10 17.72 7.93 0.98
N ILE A 11 18.74 8.01 1.84
CA ILE A 11 19.99 7.26 1.66
C ILE A 11 19.74 5.75 1.72
N PHE A 12 18.93 5.28 2.66
CA PHE A 12 18.56 3.87 2.76
C PHE A 12 17.86 3.37 1.49
N GLU A 13 16.89 4.14 0.98
CA GLU A 13 16.17 3.85 -0.28
C GLU A 13 17.12 3.82 -1.48
N LEU A 14 18.17 4.64 -1.50
CA LEU A 14 19.15 4.67 -2.57
C LEU A 14 20.11 3.46 -2.54
N THR A 15 20.53 3.03 -1.35
CA THR A 15 21.68 2.10 -1.20
C THR A 15 21.29 0.69 -0.78
N THR A 16 20.36 0.56 0.17
CA THR A 16 20.05 -0.70 0.84
C THR A 16 18.74 -1.30 0.32
N ALA A 17 17.68 -0.49 0.20
CA ALA A 17 16.37 -0.97 -0.26
C ALA A 17 16.42 -1.72 -1.61
N PRO A 18 17.18 -1.28 -2.63
CA PRO A 18 17.26 -2.00 -3.91
C PRO A 18 17.95 -3.35 -3.78
N LYS A 19 18.90 -3.47 -2.84
CA LYS A 19 19.59 -4.73 -2.57
C LYS A 19 18.67 -5.70 -1.84
N GLU A 20 17.99 -5.23 -0.81
CA GLU A 20 16.99 -6.01 -0.07
C GLU A 20 15.85 -6.47 -0.97
N GLN A 21 15.32 -5.58 -1.83
CA GLN A 21 14.25 -5.91 -2.76
C GLN A 21 14.68 -6.99 -3.76
N ARG A 22 15.95 -7.03 -4.17
CA ARG A 22 16.48 -8.07 -5.07
C ARG A 22 16.78 -9.39 -4.37
N SER A 23 17.06 -9.36 -3.07
CA SER A 23 17.39 -10.55 -2.28
C SER A 23 16.19 -11.16 -1.55
N ARG A 24 15.06 -10.46 -1.48
CA ARG A 24 13.84 -10.98 -0.86
C ARG A 24 13.27 -12.10 -1.72
N GLU A 25 13.03 -13.22 -1.07
CA GLU A 25 12.23 -14.30 -1.63
C GLU A 25 10.80 -13.80 -1.88
N TYR A 26 10.12 -14.41 -2.85
CA TYR A 26 8.80 -13.96 -3.28
C TYR A 26 7.74 -14.00 -2.18
N ASP A 27 7.95 -14.83 -1.15
CA ASP A 27 7.06 -15.00 0.01
C ASP A 27 7.30 -13.97 1.14
N GLN A 28 8.36 -13.17 1.05
CA GLN A 28 8.68 -12.18 2.10
C GLN A 28 7.94 -10.86 1.89
N LEU A 29 7.12 -10.48 2.87
CA LEU A 29 6.41 -9.21 2.87
C LEU A 29 7.33 -8.03 3.14
N ASP A 30 7.08 -6.94 2.42
CA ASP A 30 7.67 -5.64 2.70
C ASP A 30 7.30 -5.15 4.13
N PRO A 31 8.26 -4.77 4.98
CA PRO A 31 8.01 -4.58 6.41
C PRO A 31 7.00 -3.47 6.73
N LYS A 32 6.90 -2.43 5.88
CA LYS A 32 5.98 -1.32 6.13
C LYS A 32 4.54 -1.61 5.73
N ILE A 33 4.32 -2.55 4.81
CA ILE A 33 2.97 -2.95 4.38
C ILE A 33 2.51 -4.25 5.04
N ALA A 34 3.41 -5.02 5.63
CA ALA A 34 3.09 -6.26 6.32
C ALA A 34 1.95 -6.13 7.36
N PRO A 35 1.87 -5.07 8.20
CA PRO A 35 0.75 -4.92 9.13
C PRO A 35 -0.59 -4.70 8.41
N LEU A 36 -0.60 -4.01 7.27
CA LEU A 36 -1.80 -3.81 6.46
C LEU A 36 -2.27 -5.13 5.84
N VAL A 37 -1.32 -5.92 5.32
CA VAL A 37 -1.58 -7.27 4.80
C VAL A 37 -2.16 -8.17 5.89
N ALA A 38 -1.57 -8.15 7.09
CA ALA A 38 -2.07 -8.91 8.23
C ALA A 38 -3.50 -8.50 8.60
N ALA A 39 -3.77 -7.19 8.72
CA ALA A 39 -5.10 -6.67 9.05
C ALA A 39 -6.16 -7.05 7.99
N LEU A 40 -5.81 -6.99 6.71
CA LEU A 40 -6.68 -7.42 5.62
C LEU A 40 -7.03 -8.91 5.71
N ASN A 41 -6.04 -9.77 5.96
CA ASN A 41 -6.28 -11.23 6.08
C ASN A 41 -7.07 -11.64 7.32
N GLN A 42 -7.31 -10.73 8.28
CA GLN A 42 -8.24 -10.98 9.39
C GLN A 42 -9.70 -10.77 8.99
N LEU A 43 -9.97 -10.01 7.92
CA LEU A 43 -11.33 -9.79 7.45
C LEU A 43 -11.92 -11.08 6.86
N PRO A 44 -13.23 -11.34 7.07
CA PRO A 44 -13.89 -12.45 6.41
C PRO A 44 -13.74 -12.36 4.89
N THR A 45 -13.56 -13.52 4.26
CA THR A 45 -13.45 -13.69 2.79
C THR A 45 -12.23 -13.04 2.13
N VAL A 46 -11.34 -12.40 2.89
CA VAL A 46 -10.11 -11.80 2.35
C VAL A 46 -8.98 -12.81 2.29
N ASN A 47 -8.30 -12.87 1.15
CA ASN A 47 -7.03 -13.59 0.99
C ASN A 47 -6.06 -12.75 0.14
N THR A 48 -4.99 -12.24 0.75
CA THR A 48 -3.98 -11.45 0.04
C THR A 48 -3.10 -12.31 -0.85
N ILE A 49 -2.88 -11.84 -2.07
CA ILE A 49 -2.11 -12.54 -3.11
C ILE A 49 -0.74 -11.91 -3.28
N ALA A 50 -0.67 -10.58 -3.33
CA ALA A 50 0.57 -9.84 -3.49
C ALA A 50 0.46 -8.46 -2.83
N SER A 51 1.61 -7.87 -2.48
CA SER A 51 1.66 -6.50 -1.96
C SER A 51 3.00 -5.85 -2.27
N CYS A 52 3.02 -4.52 -2.23
CA CYS A 52 4.24 -3.72 -2.31
C CYS A 52 4.08 -2.51 -1.41
N GLN A 53 5.08 -2.21 -0.58
CA GLN A 53 5.05 -1.00 0.25
C GLN A 53 5.28 0.28 -0.55
N GLY A 54 5.56 0.17 -1.84
CA GLY A 54 6.03 1.23 -2.71
C GLY A 54 7.54 1.40 -2.61
N HIS A 55 8.25 1.44 -3.74
CA HIS A 55 9.71 1.56 -3.79
C HIS A 55 10.11 2.68 -4.74
N ALA A 56 11.03 3.54 -4.29
CA ALA A 56 11.51 4.68 -5.07
C ALA A 56 12.69 4.33 -5.99
N PHE A 57 13.41 3.25 -5.68
CA PHE A 57 14.59 2.76 -6.40
C PHE A 57 14.52 1.24 -6.52
N GLY A 58 15.38 0.63 -7.33
CA GLY A 58 15.28 -0.79 -7.65
C GLY A 58 14.14 -1.06 -8.64
N ARG A 59 13.24 -2.00 -8.32
CA ARG A 59 11.99 -2.15 -9.07
C ARG A 59 11.01 -1.12 -8.53
N ILE A 60 10.93 0.00 -9.22
CA ILE A 60 10.08 1.13 -8.85
C ILE A 60 8.62 0.73 -9.03
N GLU A 61 7.85 0.79 -7.96
CA GLU A 61 6.47 0.31 -7.93
C GLU A 61 5.69 1.15 -6.90
N PRO A 62 4.42 1.51 -7.16
CA PRO A 62 3.60 2.22 -6.18
C PRO A 62 3.16 1.27 -5.05
N PRO A 63 2.69 1.80 -3.91
CA PRO A 63 2.16 0.96 -2.85
C PRO A 63 0.82 0.34 -3.24
N TYR A 64 0.65 -0.96 -3.00
CA TYR A 64 -0.62 -1.65 -3.21
C TYR A 64 -0.75 -2.93 -2.37
N VAL A 65 -1.99 -3.39 -2.20
CA VAL A 65 -2.30 -4.77 -1.80
C VAL A 65 -3.28 -5.37 -2.80
N TYR A 66 -2.97 -6.56 -3.30
CA TYR A 66 -3.78 -7.32 -4.25
C TYR A 66 -4.34 -8.55 -3.55
N PHE A 67 -5.67 -8.76 -3.59
CA PHE A 67 -6.34 -9.77 -2.77
C PHE A 67 -7.67 -10.25 -3.37
N HIS A 68 -8.11 -11.42 -2.95
CA HIS A 68 -9.49 -11.87 -3.11
C HIS A 68 -10.35 -11.32 -1.98
N ALA A 69 -11.59 -10.95 -2.28
CA ALA A 69 -12.63 -10.61 -1.31
C ALA A 69 -14.01 -10.74 -1.96
N ASP A 70 -15.04 -10.96 -1.16
CA ASP A 70 -16.40 -10.86 -1.67
C ASP A 70 -16.74 -9.40 -2.07
N PRO A 71 -17.61 -9.19 -3.10
CA PRO A 71 -17.94 -7.84 -3.57
C PRO A 71 -18.64 -6.94 -2.54
N LYS A 72 -19.33 -7.52 -1.55
CA LYS A 72 -20.03 -6.77 -0.51
C LYS A 72 -19.04 -6.13 0.45
N LEU A 73 -18.05 -6.89 0.91
CA LEU A 73 -16.96 -6.41 1.75
C LEU A 73 -16.12 -5.37 1.01
N ALA A 74 -15.78 -5.61 -0.26
CA ALA A 74 -15.05 -4.64 -1.09
C ALA A 74 -15.82 -3.32 -1.23
N THR A 75 -17.13 -3.38 -1.49
CA THR A 75 -17.98 -2.18 -1.58
C THR A 75 -17.97 -1.38 -0.27
N GLN A 76 -18.11 -2.05 0.87
CA GLN A 76 -18.05 -1.41 2.18
C GLN A 76 -16.69 -0.75 2.45
N LEU A 77 -15.59 -1.44 2.13
CA LEU A 77 -14.24 -0.87 2.26
C LEU A 77 -14.09 0.38 1.38
N ASN A 78 -14.55 0.33 0.14
CA ASN A 78 -14.44 1.47 -0.78
C ASN A 78 -15.25 2.69 -0.31
N ILE A 79 -16.40 2.49 0.35
CA ILE A 79 -17.17 3.57 0.98
C ILE A 79 -16.37 4.20 2.13
N LEU A 80 -15.78 3.39 3.00
CA LEU A 80 -14.97 3.88 4.13
C LEU A 80 -13.72 4.64 3.65
N LEU A 81 -13.03 4.14 2.62
CA LEU A 81 -11.88 4.83 2.04
C LEU A 81 -12.24 6.22 1.53
N ARG A 82 -13.40 6.35 0.87
CA ARG A 82 -13.92 7.65 0.41
C ARG A 82 -14.22 8.57 1.58
N GLN A 83 -14.92 8.07 2.60
CA GLN A 83 -15.23 8.84 3.80
C GLN A 83 -13.97 9.35 4.50
N TYR A 84 -12.97 8.49 4.74
CA TYR A 84 -11.72 8.87 5.41
C TYR A 84 -10.91 9.90 4.60
N TYR A 85 -10.99 9.86 3.28
CA TYR A 85 -10.38 10.87 2.44
C TYR A 85 -11.13 12.21 2.49
N GLU A 86 -12.47 12.19 2.48
CA GLU A 86 -13.31 13.38 2.62
C GLU A 86 -13.11 14.06 3.97
N GLU A 87 -12.97 13.27 5.04
CA GLU A 87 -12.67 13.72 6.41
C GLU A 87 -11.20 14.14 6.63
N ARG A 88 -10.36 14.08 5.57
CA ARG A 88 -8.93 14.44 5.60
C ARG A 88 -8.08 13.58 6.55
N LEU A 89 -8.52 12.37 6.87
CA LEU A 89 -7.74 11.38 7.62
C LEU A 89 -6.68 10.74 6.73
N LEU A 90 -7.02 10.45 5.47
CA LEU A 90 -6.06 10.05 4.43
C LEU A 90 -5.51 11.29 3.71
N LEU A 91 -4.20 11.33 3.48
CA LEU A 91 -3.54 12.41 2.75
C LEU A 91 -3.80 12.34 1.24
N HIS A 92 -3.93 11.13 0.72
CA HIS A 92 -4.28 10.86 -0.68
C HIS A 92 -5.47 9.92 -0.76
N SER A 93 -6.21 9.95 -1.87
CA SER A 93 -7.30 9.01 -2.08
C SER A 93 -6.74 7.60 -2.28
N TRP A 94 -7.38 6.63 -1.65
CA TRP A 94 -7.16 5.21 -1.86
C TRP A 94 -8.46 4.58 -2.34
N GLU A 95 -8.36 3.61 -3.25
CA GLU A 95 -9.52 2.99 -3.86
C GLU A 95 -9.28 1.50 -4.14
N LEU A 96 -10.39 0.78 -4.32
CA LEU A 96 -10.38 -0.61 -4.77
C LEU A 96 -10.69 -0.69 -6.26
N THR A 97 -9.79 -1.29 -7.03
CA THR A 97 -10.02 -1.63 -8.44
C THR A 97 -10.28 -3.12 -8.60
N ALA A 98 -11.37 -3.48 -9.29
CA ALA A 98 -11.74 -4.86 -9.59
C ALA A 98 -11.08 -5.35 -10.88
N MET A 99 -10.56 -6.59 -10.89
CA MET A 99 -10.00 -7.23 -12.07
C MET A 99 -10.08 -8.76 -11.94
N PHE A 100 -10.31 -9.45 -13.06
CA PHE A 100 -10.14 -10.91 -13.11
C PHE A 100 -8.67 -11.28 -13.28
N ASN A 101 -8.19 -12.24 -12.49
CA ASN A 101 -6.83 -12.77 -12.62
C ASN A 101 -6.73 -13.79 -13.78
N GLY A 102 -5.54 -14.35 -14.02
CA GLY A 102 -5.34 -15.37 -15.06
C GLY A 102 -6.07 -16.70 -14.84
N GLN A 103 -6.77 -16.87 -13.71
CA GLN A 103 -7.63 -18.01 -13.38
C GLN A 103 -9.12 -17.62 -13.42
N GLU A 104 -9.46 -16.50 -14.07
CA GLU A 104 -10.84 -15.98 -14.17
C GLU A 104 -11.52 -15.76 -12.81
N THR A 105 -10.71 -15.48 -11.78
CA THR A 105 -11.20 -15.20 -10.43
C THR A 105 -11.17 -13.70 -10.16
N LEU A 106 -12.26 -13.16 -9.63
CA LEU A 106 -12.35 -11.75 -9.26
C LEU A 106 -11.38 -11.42 -8.12
N CYS A 107 -10.57 -10.39 -8.33
CA CYS A 107 -9.63 -9.85 -7.36
C CYS A 107 -9.80 -8.33 -7.24
N TRP A 108 -9.28 -7.80 -6.14
CA TRP A 108 -9.29 -6.39 -5.81
C TRP A 108 -7.87 -5.90 -5.58
N THR A 109 -7.58 -4.70 -6.08
CA THR A 109 -6.34 -3.98 -5.79
C THR A 109 -6.65 -2.75 -4.95
N LEU A 110 -6.16 -2.71 -3.72
CA LEU A 110 -6.11 -1.50 -2.90
C LEU A 110 -4.87 -0.70 -3.29
N SER A 111 -5.07 0.49 -3.86
CA SER A 111 -3.98 1.38 -4.24
C SER A 111 -4.41 2.85 -4.22
N SER A 112 -3.46 3.76 -4.37
CA SER A 112 -3.75 5.19 -4.51
C SER A 112 -3.50 5.66 -5.95
N PRO A 113 -4.51 6.24 -6.63
CA PRO A 113 -4.33 6.86 -7.94
C PRO A 113 -3.23 7.92 -7.95
N TYR A 114 -3.07 8.65 -6.83
CA TYR A 114 -2.03 9.66 -6.68
C TYR A 114 -0.63 9.08 -6.87
N TYR A 115 -0.35 7.92 -6.25
CA TYR A 115 0.94 7.24 -6.35
C TYR A 115 1.08 6.47 -7.67
N ASN A 116 0.02 5.81 -8.13
CA ASN A 116 -0.01 5.07 -9.41
C ASN A 116 0.34 5.97 -10.60
N GLN A 117 -0.08 7.24 -10.59
CA GLN A 117 0.24 8.18 -11.68
C GLN A 117 1.65 8.77 -11.57
N ARG A 118 2.26 8.75 -10.38
CA ARG A 118 3.49 9.51 -10.08
C ARG A 118 4.72 8.66 -9.87
N PHE A 119 4.60 7.36 -9.56
CA PHE A 119 5.75 6.53 -9.21
C PHE A 119 6.82 6.50 -10.33
N ALA A 120 6.43 6.45 -11.59
CA ALA A 120 7.36 6.37 -12.71
C ALA A 120 8.12 7.69 -12.97
N THR A 121 7.50 8.85 -12.73
CA THR A 121 8.06 10.16 -13.06
C THR A 121 8.68 10.88 -11.87
N THR A 122 8.07 10.70 -10.70
CA THR A 122 8.41 11.40 -9.45
C THR A 122 8.49 10.44 -8.26
N GLY A 123 8.73 9.15 -8.51
CA GLY A 123 8.85 8.13 -7.47
C GLY A 123 9.90 8.45 -6.41
N PHE A 124 11.06 8.96 -6.81
CA PHE A 124 12.10 9.41 -5.86
C PHE A 124 11.60 10.51 -4.90
N TYR A 125 10.70 11.38 -5.38
CA TYR A 125 10.11 12.46 -4.59
C TYR A 125 8.95 11.96 -3.74
N CYS A 126 7.96 11.28 -4.32
CA CYS A 126 6.75 10.84 -3.62
C CYS A 126 7.00 9.63 -2.71
N LEU A 127 7.73 8.62 -3.18
CA LEU A 127 7.98 7.35 -2.49
C LEU A 127 9.31 7.38 -1.70
N GLY A 128 10.25 8.26 -2.05
CA GLY A 128 11.51 8.46 -1.34
C GLY A 128 11.47 9.64 -0.38
N TRP A 129 11.58 10.87 -0.89
CA TRP A 129 11.70 12.09 -0.08
C TRP A 129 10.45 12.40 0.77
N HIS A 130 9.27 12.17 0.21
CA HIS A 130 7.96 12.32 0.87
C HIS A 130 7.37 11.00 1.34
N ARG A 131 8.19 9.96 1.52
CA ARG A 131 7.77 8.66 2.03
C ARG A 131 6.85 8.74 3.24
N GLY A 132 7.13 9.66 4.16
CA GLY A 132 6.32 9.84 5.37
C GLY A 132 4.83 10.05 5.10
N ARG A 133 4.44 10.52 3.91
CA ARG A 133 3.02 10.61 3.50
C ARG A 133 2.42 9.24 3.20
N VAL A 134 3.17 8.39 2.47
CA VAL A 134 2.77 6.99 2.20
C VAL A 134 2.64 6.24 3.53
N ASP A 135 3.64 6.35 4.40
CA ASP A 135 3.64 5.63 5.68
C ASP A 135 2.52 6.11 6.62
N GLN A 136 2.15 7.38 6.56
CA GLN A 136 0.99 7.91 7.29
C GLN A 136 -0.32 7.32 6.74
N ASP A 137 -0.51 7.31 5.42
CA ASP A 137 -1.69 6.70 4.82
C ASP A 137 -1.77 5.21 5.15
N LEU A 138 -0.65 4.47 5.04
CA LEU A 138 -0.60 3.05 5.42
C LEU A 138 -1.03 2.84 6.88
N LYS A 139 -0.59 3.69 7.80
CA LYS A 139 -1.03 3.64 9.20
C LYS A 139 -2.54 3.83 9.33
N VAL A 140 -3.09 4.85 8.69
CA VAL A 140 -4.54 5.12 8.71
C VAL A 140 -5.33 3.95 8.11
N LEU A 141 -4.84 3.33 7.04
CA LEU A 141 -5.45 2.15 6.44
C LEU A 141 -5.44 0.95 7.39
N ILE A 142 -4.33 0.72 8.10
CA ILE A 142 -4.23 -0.35 9.12
C ILE A 142 -5.28 -0.14 10.22
N ASP A 143 -5.39 1.08 10.73
CA ASP A 143 -6.35 1.44 11.78
C ASP A 143 -7.79 1.26 11.28
N LEU A 144 -8.11 1.76 10.08
CA LEU A 144 -9.42 1.63 9.43
C LEU A 144 -9.87 0.17 9.27
N ILE A 145 -8.97 -0.70 8.83
CA ILE A 145 -9.27 -2.11 8.59
C ILE A 145 -9.41 -2.87 9.91
N SER A 146 -8.57 -2.54 10.90
CA SER A 146 -8.60 -3.20 12.21
C SER A 146 -9.89 -2.92 12.97
N ILE A 147 -10.46 -1.71 12.87
CA ILE A 147 -11.76 -1.36 13.49
C ILE A 147 -12.90 -2.25 13.00
N LYS A 148 -12.81 -2.80 11.78
CA LYS A 148 -13.88 -3.65 11.21
C LYS A 148 -13.81 -5.11 11.69
N ASN A 149 -12.73 -5.51 12.37
CA ASN A 149 -12.58 -6.87 12.89
C ASN A 149 -13.19 -7.04 14.30
N ASP A 150 -13.57 -5.95 14.96
CA ASP A 150 -14.28 -5.93 16.25
C ASP A 150 -15.81 -5.81 16.06
#